data_AF-A0A920KNQ4-F1
#
_entry.id   AF-A0A920KNQ4-F1
#
_cell.length_a   1.000
_cell.length_b   1.000
_cell.length_c   1.000
_cell.angle_alpha   90.00
_cell.angle_beta   90.00
_cell.angle_gamma   90.00
#
_symmetry.space_group_name_H-M   'P 1'
#
loop_
_entity.id
_entity.type
_entity.pdbx_description
1 polymer ?
#
loop_
_entity_poly.entity_id
_entity_poly.type
_entity_poly.pdbx_seq_one_letter_code
_entity_poly.pdbx_strand_id
1 'polypeptide(L)'
;MAAIAEADVVLLLVDGRAGLQPGDESLVTHLRTTGKPFHLVVNKIDGVGEDIAASDFYQLGVDLIHPIAASHNRGVRKLISSVLSPWIDSTSPEEPDEAAAVFV
;
A
#
# COMPACT_ATOMS: atom_id res chain seq x y z
N MET A 1 0.31 -11.07 -17.01
CA MET A 1 -0.69 -11.52 -16.04
C MET A 1 -0.20 -12.61 -15.08
N ALA A 2 0.77 -13.47 -15.46
CA ALA A 2 1.33 -14.48 -14.54
C ALA A 2 1.78 -13.90 -13.19
N ALA A 3 2.45 -12.73 -13.21
CA ALA A 3 2.87 -12.03 -11.99
C ALA A 3 1.72 -11.69 -11.03
N ILE A 4 0.53 -11.32 -11.53
CA ILE A 4 -0.64 -11.03 -10.67
C ILE A 4 -1.19 -12.33 -10.07
N ALA A 5 -1.19 -13.41 -10.86
CA ALA A 5 -1.66 -14.71 -10.41
C ALA A 5 -0.74 -15.32 -9.32
N GLU A 6 0.56 -15.11 -9.44
CA GLU A 6 1.57 -15.58 -8.48
C GLU A 6 1.71 -14.66 -7.26
N ALA A 7 1.38 -13.37 -7.39
CA ALA A 7 1.50 -12.42 -6.30
C ALA A 7 0.55 -12.72 -5.14
N ASP A 8 1.08 -12.56 -3.95
CA ASP A 8 0.37 -12.59 -2.68
C ASP A 8 -0.55 -11.36 -2.49
N VAL A 9 -0.03 -10.19 -2.86
CA VAL A 9 -0.73 -8.91 -2.80
C VAL A 9 -0.28 -8.03 -3.97
N VAL A 10 -1.19 -7.23 -4.51
CA VAL A 10 -0.91 -6.30 -5.62
C VAL A 10 -0.98 -4.86 -5.15
N LEU A 11 0.00 -4.04 -5.52
CA LEU A 11 -0.05 -2.58 -5.36
C LEU A 11 -0.42 -1.96 -6.70
N LEU A 12 -1.64 -1.42 -6.81
CA LEU A 12 -2.07 -0.68 -7.99
C LEU A 12 -1.64 0.79 -7.83
N LEU A 13 -0.60 1.18 -8.57
CA LEU A 13 -0.04 2.53 -8.50
C LEU A 13 -0.69 3.46 -9.53
N VAL A 14 -1.23 4.58 -9.08
CA VAL A 14 -1.85 5.63 -9.92
C VAL A 14 -1.18 6.99 -9.69
N ASP A 15 -1.40 7.94 -10.59
CA ASP A 15 -0.84 9.29 -10.52
C ASP A 15 -1.88 10.28 -9.97
N GLY A 16 -1.70 10.71 -8.72
CA GLY A 16 -2.60 11.66 -8.06
C GLY A 16 -2.62 13.07 -8.67
N ARG A 17 -1.60 13.46 -9.44
CA ARG A 17 -1.58 14.75 -10.16
C ARG A 17 -2.33 14.67 -11.48
N ALA A 18 -2.31 13.51 -12.12
CA ALA A 18 -3.10 13.27 -13.33
C ALA A 18 -4.58 13.06 -13.01
N GLY A 19 -4.91 12.75 -11.75
CA GLY A 19 -6.26 12.38 -11.33
C GLY A 19 -6.66 11.01 -11.87
N LEU A 20 -7.94 10.67 -11.73
CA LEU A 20 -8.44 9.38 -12.21
C LEU A 20 -8.42 9.29 -13.74
N GLN A 21 -7.79 8.25 -14.28
CA GLN A 21 -7.74 7.98 -15.71
C GLN A 21 -8.67 6.82 -16.10
N PRO A 22 -9.21 6.80 -17.33
CA PRO A 22 -10.09 5.72 -17.79
C PRO A 22 -9.47 4.31 -17.69
N GLY A 23 -8.13 4.22 -17.78
CA GLY A 23 -7.40 2.96 -17.62
C GLY A 23 -7.44 2.41 -16.19
N ASP A 24 -7.55 3.27 -15.18
CA ASP A 24 -7.50 2.88 -13.77
C ASP A 24 -8.75 2.08 -13.37
N GLU A 25 -9.93 2.49 -13.86
CA GLU A 25 -11.19 1.76 -13.65
C GLU A 25 -11.12 0.33 -14.20
N SER A 26 -10.51 0.18 -15.39
CA SER A 26 -10.33 -1.13 -16.04
C SER A 26 -9.39 -2.02 -15.22
N LEU A 27 -8.32 -1.47 -14.66
CA LEU A 27 -7.37 -2.19 -13.81
C LEU A 27 -8.01 -2.62 -12.48
N VAL A 28 -8.75 -1.73 -11.82
CA VAL A 28 -9.49 -2.06 -10.59
C VAL A 28 -10.51 -3.17 -10.85
N THR A 29 -11.25 -3.08 -11.94
CA THR A 29 -12.23 -4.10 -12.34
C THR A 29 -11.55 -5.44 -12.57
N HIS A 30 -10.43 -5.44 -13.29
CA HIS A 30 -9.64 -6.65 -13.51
C HIS A 30 -9.16 -7.28 -12.20
N LEU A 31 -8.57 -6.48 -11.31
CA LEU A 31 -8.05 -6.96 -10.02
C LEU A 31 -9.14 -7.57 -9.15
N ARG A 32 -10.33 -6.93 -9.09
CA ARG A 32 -11.52 -7.48 -8.43
C ARG A 32 -11.94 -8.84 -9.00
N THR A 33 -11.94 -8.99 -10.33
CA THR A 33 -12.30 -10.27 -10.96
C THR A 33 -11.31 -11.38 -10.64
N THR A 34 -10.01 -11.07 -10.51
CA THR A 34 -9.00 -12.05 -10.07
C THR A 34 -9.15 -12.50 -8.61
N GLY A 35 -9.84 -11.74 -7.76
CA GLY A 35 -9.99 -12.03 -6.33
C GLY A 35 -8.69 -11.88 -5.51
N LYS A 36 -7.62 -11.35 -6.11
CA LYS A 36 -6.35 -11.12 -5.43
C LYS A 36 -6.43 -9.88 -4.53
N PRO A 37 -5.92 -9.93 -3.29
CA PRO A 37 -5.82 -8.75 -2.44
C PRO A 37 -5.02 -7.65 -3.15
N PHE A 38 -5.56 -6.43 -3.16
CA PHE A 38 -4.85 -5.29 -3.74
C PHE A 38 -5.05 -4.01 -2.92
N HIS A 39 -4.05 -3.14 -3.01
CA HIS A 39 -4.05 -1.81 -2.41
C HIS A 39 -3.92 -0.77 -3.52
N LEU A 40 -4.74 0.29 -3.46
CA LEU A 40 -4.60 1.42 -4.38
C LEU A 40 -3.59 2.40 -3.80
N VAL A 41 -2.56 2.74 -4.56
CA VAL A 41 -1.48 3.63 -4.15
C VAL A 41 -1.51 4.87 -5.04
N VAL A 42 -1.95 5.99 -4.47
CA VAL A 42 -2.04 7.27 -5.18
C VAL A 42 -0.70 7.99 -5.01
N ASN A 43 0.14 7.94 -6.04
CA ASN A 43 1.49 8.51 -6.00
C ASN A 43 1.53 9.94 -6.51
N LYS A 44 2.66 10.63 -6.30
CA LYS A 44 2.92 12.00 -6.73
C LYS A 44 2.01 13.04 -6.08
N ILE A 45 1.64 12.85 -4.82
CA ILE A 45 0.87 13.87 -4.08
C ILE A 45 1.72 15.10 -3.69
N ASP A 46 2.89 15.30 -4.31
CA ASP A 46 3.72 16.48 -4.09
C ASP A 46 2.94 17.76 -4.39
N GLY A 47 2.86 18.65 -3.40
CA GLY A 47 2.16 19.93 -3.54
C GLY A 47 0.63 19.85 -3.45
N VAL A 48 0.05 18.66 -3.25
CA VAL A 48 -1.40 18.45 -3.09
C VAL A 48 -1.66 17.79 -1.72
N GLY A 49 -2.74 18.17 -1.04
CA GLY A 49 -3.13 17.53 0.22
C GLY A 49 -3.53 16.07 0.01
N GLU A 50 -3.30 15.21 1.01
CA GLU A 50 -3.64 13.77 0.95
C GLU A 50 -5.11 13.54 0.57
N ASP A 51 -6.02 14.27 1.22
CA ASP A 51 -7.47 14.16 0.99
C ASP A 51 -7.88 14.59 -0.43
N ILE A 52 -7.24 15.63 -0.96
CA ILE A 52 -7.51 16.14 -2.31
C ILE A 52 -6.97 15.16 -3.35
N ALA A 53 -5.77 14.63 -3.15
CA ALA A 53 -5.21 13.65 -4.07
C ALA A 53 -6.01 12.34 -4.09
N ALA A 54 -6.62 11.95 -2.95
CA ALA A 54 -7.42 10.74 -2.84
C ALA A 54 -8.89 10.92 -3.29
N SER A 55 -9.41 12.14 -3.36
CA SER A 55 -10.84 12.42 -3.58
C SER A 55 -11.39 11.70 -4.81
N ASP A 56 -10.67 11.80 -5.91
CA ASP A 56 -11.08 11.28 -7.22
C ASP A 56 -10.99 9.75 -7.28
N PHE A 57 -10.30 9.12 -6.33
CA PHE A 57 -10.10 7.67 -6.32
C PHE A 57 -11.10 6.95 -5.42
N TYR A 58 -11.80 7.65 -4.52
CA TYR A 58 -12.88 7.06 -3.73
C TYR A 58 -14.03 6.54 -4.59
N GLN A 59 -14.27 7.14 -5.76
CA GLN A 59 -15.31 6.68 -6.69
C GLN A 59 -15.05 5.29 -7.26
N LEU A 60 -13.80 4.79 -7.18
CA LEU A 60 -13.46 3.43 -7.56
C LEU A 60 -14.03 2.39 -6.57
N GLY A 61 -14.47 2.81 -5.39
CA GLY A 61 -15.01 1.93 -4.34
C GLY A 61 -13.95 1.00 -3.74
N VAL A 62 -12.70 1.43 -3.70
CA VAL A 62 -11.58 0.68 -3.11
C VAL A 62 -11.41 1.13 -1.67
N ASP A 63 -11.36 0.18 -0.74
CA ASP A 63 -11.27 0.50 0.70
C ASP A 63 -9.85 0.93 1.12
N LEU A 64 -8.83 0.29 0.55
CA LEU A 64 -7.43 0.46 0.94
C LEU A 64 -6.70 1.42 -0.01
N ILE A 65 -6.92 2.73 0.20
CA ILE A 65 -6.28 3.81 -0.56
C ILE A 65 -5.09 4.39 0.23
N HIS A 66 -3.93 4.49 -0.41
CA HIS A 66 -2.68 4.95 0.18
C HIS A 66 -2.10 6.12 -0.62
N PRO A 67 -2.33 7.37 -0.19
CA PRO A 67 -1.68 8.53 -0.79
C PRO A 67 -0.20 8.59 -0.39
N ILE A 68 0.70 8.68 -1.38
CA ILE A 68 2.15 8.75 -1.17
C ILE A 68 2.81 9.81 -2.06
N ALA A 69 3.93 10.34 -1.59
CA ALA A 69 4.88 11.08 -2.43
C ALA A 69 6.23 10.36 -2.38
N ALA A 70 6.46 9.43 -3.31
CA ALA A 70 7.66 8.61 -3.33
C ALA A 70 8.95 9.44 -3.43
N SER A 71 8.95 10.53 -4.19
CA SER A 71 10.06 11.49 -4.34
C SER A 71 10.48 12.15 -3.01
N HIS A 72 9.57 12.21 -2.04
CA HIS A 72 9.80 12.79 -0.71
C HIS A 72 9.67 11.77 0.42
N ASN A 73 9.59 10.47 0.08
CA ASN A 73 9.41 9.37 1.03
C ASN A 73 8.21 9.54 1.99
N ARG A 74 7.16 10.26 1.56
CA ARG A 74 5.96 10.50 2.37
C ARG A 74 4.95 9.38 2.14
N GLY A 75 4.33 8.91 3.22
CA GLY A 75 3.29 7.86 3.17
C GLY A 75 3.81 6.44 2.91
N VAL A 76 5.04 6.30 2.40
CA VAL A 76 5.65 4.99 2.04
C VAL A 76 5.72 4.04 3.24
N ARG A 77 6.17 4.51 4.41
CA ARG A 77 6.24 3.67 5.63
C ARG A 77 4.86 3.18 6.07
N LYS A 78 3.85 4.05 5.99
CA LYS A 78 2.45 3.72 6.33
C LYS A 78 1.87 2.71 5.35
N LEU A 79 2.13 2.89 4.04
CA LEU A 79 1.78 1.93 2.99
C LEU A 79 2.38 0.55 3.29
N ILE A 80 3.70 0.47 3.48
CA ILE A 80 4.39 -0.79 3.75
C ILE A 80 3.85 -1.45 5.02
N SER A 81 3.70 -0.70 6.11
CA SER A 81 3.13 -1.22 7.35
C SER A 81 1.69 -1.75 7.16
N SER A 82 0.85 -1.05 6.40
CA SER A 82 -0.52 -1.49 6.12
C SER A 82 -0.58 -2.75 5.25
N VAL A 83 0.32 -2.88 4.28
CA VAL A 83 0.38 -4.04 3.37
C VAL A 83 0.88 -5.28 4.11
N LEU A 84 1.88 -5.10 4.98
CA LEU A 84 2.50 -6.20 5.73
C LEU A 84 1.75 -6.57 7.02
N SER A 85 0.91 -5.69 7.56
CA SER A 85 0.19 -5.93 8.83
C SER A 85 -0.55 -7.29 8.88
N PRO A 86 -1.29 -7.73 7.83
CA PRO A 86 -1.93 -9.04 7.84
C PRO A 86 -0.96 -10.24 7.81
N TRP A 87 0.31 -10.01 7.46
CA TRP A 87 1.34 -11.02 7.23
C TRP A 87 2.32 -11.13 8.41
N ILE A 88 2.41 -10.05 9.19
CA ILE A 88 3.16 -10.01 10.44
C ILE A 88 2.20 -10.46 11.54
N ASP A 89 1.95 -11.75 11.60
CA ASP A 89 1.36 -12.35 12.80
C ASP A 89 2.40 -12.28 13.92
N SER A 90 1.93 -12.07 15.15
CA SER A 90 2.71 -11.77 16.37
C SER A 90 3.91 -12.71 16.58
N THR A 91 5.04 -12.38 15.96
CA THR A 91 6.31 -13.02 16.30
C THR A 91 6.65 -12.52 17.70
N SER A 92 6.63 -13.47 18.63
CA SER A 92 6.98 -13.42 20.05
C SER A 92 7.82 -12.21 20.46
N PRO A 93 7.59 -11.59 21.64
CA PRO A 93 8.56 -10.64 22.18
C PRO A 93 9.94 -11.29 22.10
N GLU A 94 10.92 -10.58 21.52
CA GLU A 94 12.32 -10.94 21.72
C GLU A 94 12.50 -11.01 23.24
N GLU A 95 12.66 -12.23 23.78
CA GLU A 95 13.15 -12.37 25.14
C GLU A 95 14.46 -11.57 25.19
N PRO A 96 14.60 -10.60 26.09
CA PRO A 96 15.84 -9.87 26.21
C PRO A 96 16.94 -10.90 26.45
N ASP A 97 17.95 -10.88 25.58
CA ASP A 97 19.11 -11.76 25.65
C ASP A 97 19.70 -11.75 27.07
N GLU A 98 19.41 -12.81 27.83
CA GLU A 98 19.91 -13.01 29.20
C GLU A 98 21.41 -13.38 29.20
N ALA A 99 22.15 -13.08 28.12
CA ALA A 99 23.60 -13.19 28.05
C ALA A 99 24.36 -11.95 28.56
N ALA A 100 23.68 -10.89 29.00
CA ALA A 100 24.33 -9.73 29.65
C ALA A 100 24.44 -9.86 31.19
N ALA A 101 24.11 -11.01 31.77
CA ALA A 101 24.21 -11.28 33.21
C ALA A 101 25.20 -12.41 33.53
N VAL A 102 26.37 -12.46 32.89
CA VAL A 102 27.47 -13.36 33.28
C VAL A 102 28.80 -12.60 33.16
N PHE A 103 29.30 -12.12 34.31
CA PHE A 103 30.68 -11.67 34.61
C PHE A 103 31.18 -10.47 33.77
N VAL A 104 31.49 -9.30 34.36
CA VAL A 104 32.60 -9.00 35.30
C VAL A 104 32.23 -7.80 36.18
#